data_AF-A0A1E1WJH5-F1
#
_entry.id   AF-A0A1E1WJH5-F1
#
_cell.length_a   1.000
_cell.length_b   1.000
_cell.length_c   1.000
_cell.angle_alpha   90.00
_cell.angle_beta   90.00
_cell.angle_gamma   90.00
#
_symmetry.space_group_name_H-M   'P 1'
#
loop_
_entity.id
_entity.type
_entity.pdbx_description
1 polymer ?
#
loop_
_entity_poly.entity_id
_entity_poly.type
_entity_poly.pdbx_seq_one_letter_code
_entity_poly.pdbx_strand_id
1 'polypeptide(L)'
;QGPAWLSKAGVEWPIHQNDMLQNQNLISNETLTETHCNVSTTLPIPTDEFMTTLFQRWSSLKKLNRCFALVQELNDSLNKLIKNAQMQSFTTEYNLLSKNKQLPKSSNLLCLHPIMDNGLIRVG
;
A
#
# COMPACT_ATOMS: atom_id res chain seq x y z
N GLN A 1 -25.83 -5.11 22.29
CA GLN A 1 -26.81 -6.12 21.83
C GLN A 1 -27.31 -5.67 20.47
N GLY A 2 -27.24 -6.54 19.45
CA GLY A 2 -27.63 -6.20 18.08
C GLY A 2 -29.12 -6.44 17.80
N PRO A 3 -29.59 -6.11 16.58
CA PRO A 3 -30.98 -6.34 16.18
C PRO A 3 -31.34 -7.84 16.24
N ALA A 4 -32.38 -8.16 17.00
CA ALA A 4 -32.79 -9.55 17.27
C ALA A 4 -33.26 -10.33 16.01
N TRP A 5 -33.49 -9.64 14.89
CA TRP A 5 -33.91 -10.27 13.65
C TRP A 5 -32.75 -10.84 12.83
N LEU A 6 -31.50 -10.39 13.05
CA LEU A 6 -30.31 -10.96 12.39
C LEU A 6 -30.00 -12.40 12.82
N SER A 7 -30.49 -12.80 14.00
CA SER A 7 -30.38 -14.16 14.51
C SER A 7 -31.45 -15.11 13.98
N LYS A 8 -32.39 -14.63 13.16
CA LYS A 8 -33.49 -15.42 12.60
C LYS A 8 -33.22 -15.78 11.13
N ALA A 9 -33.91 -16.82 10.64
CA ALA A 9 -33.82 -17.25 9.25
C ALA A 9 -34.24 -16.11 8.30
N GLY A 10 -33.63 -16.04 7.11
CA GLY A 10 -33.80 -14.93 6.16
C GLY A 10 -35.24 -14.65 5.71
N VAL A 11 -36.14 -15.63 5.83
CA VAL A 11 -37.58 -15.48 5.54
C VAL A 11 -38.31 -14.59 6.56
N GLU A 12 -37.78 -14.46 7.78
CA GLU A 12 -38.34 -13.61 8.84
C GLU A 12 -37.72 -12.21 8.87
N TRP A 13 -36.84 -11.90 7.91
CA TRP A 13 -36.24 -10.59 7.84
C TRP A 13 -37.28 -9.59 7.35
N PRO A 14 -37.23 -8.32 7.81
CA PRO A 14 -38.15 -7.30 7.33
C PRO A 14 -37.99 -7.13 5.82
N ILE A 15 -39.02 -7.54 5.08
CA ILE A 15 -39.09 -7.34 3.63
C ILE A 15 -39.54 -5.90 3.40
N HIS A 16 -38.67 -5.08 2.82
CA HIS A 16 -39.05 -3.72 2.45
C HIS A 16 -40.07 -3.78 1.29
N GLN A 17 -41.34 -3.49 1.60
CA GLN A 17 -42.45 -3.54 0.64
C GLN A 17 -42.36 -2.52 -0.53
N ASN A 18 -41.32 -1.69 -0.58
CA ASN A 18 -41.14 -0.71 -1.66
C ASN A 18 -40.54 -1.27 -2.96
N ASP A 19 -39.99 -2.49 -2.97
CA ASP A 19 -39.31 -3.01 -4.17
C ASP A 19 -40.26 -3.56 -5.25
N MET A 20 -41.53 -3.86 -4.92
CA MET A 20 -42.47 -4.44 -5.91
C MET A 20 -43.39 -3.43 -6.59
N LEU A 21 -43.64 -2.25 -6.01
CA LEU A 21 -44.53 -1.23 -6.59
C LEU A 21 -43.81 -0.13 -7.39
N GLN A 22 -42.47 -0.05 -7.31
CA GLN A 22 -41.70 0.94 -8.06
C GLN A 22 -41.40 0.49 -9.51
N ASN A 23 -41.45 -0.80 -9.84
CA ASN A 23 -41.04 -1.31 -11.15
C ASN A 23 -42.02 -1.04 -12.32
N GLN A 24 -43.25 -0.59 -12.09
CA GLN A 24 -44.21 -0.30 -13.19
C GLN A 24 -44.35 1.19 -13.53
N ASN A 25 -43.89 2.11 -12.68
CA ASN A 25 -44.01 3.56 -12.90
C ASN A 25 -42.67 4.26 -13.22
N LEU A 26 -41.57 3.51 -13.32
CA LEU A 26 -40.22 4.05 -13.53
C LEU A 26 -39.72 3.98 -14.98
N ILE A 27 -40.61 3.76 -15.97
CA ILE A 27 -40.24 3.70 -17.40
C ILE A 27 -40.28 5.09 -18.07
N SER A 28 -40.85 6.13 -17.45
CA SER A 28 -41.08 7.41 -18.15
C SER A 28 -40.35 8.64 -17.61
N ASN A 29 -39.54 8.55 -16.56
CA ASN A 29 -38.73 9.70 -16.10
C ASN A 29 -37.39 9.23 -15.50
N GLU A 30 -36.51 8.67 -16.31
CA GLU A 30 -35.10 8.50 -15.95
C GLU A 30 -34.41 9.88 -15.90
N THR A 31 -34.40 10.52 -14.74
CA THR A 31 -33.19 11.27 -14.37
C THR A 31 -32.26 10.25 -13.74
N LEU A 32 -31.39 9.66 -14.56
CA LEU A 32 -30.25 8.89 -14.09
C LEU A 32 -29.60 9.66 -12.93
N THR A 33 -29.52 9.04 -11.77
CA THR A 33 -28.59 9.48 -10.73
C THR A 33 -27.19 9.23 -11.26
N GLU A 34 -26.68 10.21 -12.01
CA GLU A 34 -25.30 10.26 -12.44
C GLU A 34 -24.42 10.27 -11.19
N THR A 35 -23.74 9.16 -10.94
CA THR A 35 -22.55 9.19 -10.12
C THR A 35 -21.50 9.95 -10.92
N HIS A 36 -21.29 11.22 -10.61
CA HIS A 36 -20.23 12.05 -11.19
C HIS A 36 -18.84 11.57 -10.73
N CYS A 37 -18.49 10.33 -11.06
CA CYS A 37 -17.10 9.92 -11.16
C CYS A 37 -16.56 10.63 -12.41
N ASN A 38 -15.94 11.78 -12.22
CA ASN A 38 -15.33 12.52 -13.32
C ASN A 38 -14.09 11.76 -13.82
N VAL A 39 -14.32 10.70 -14.60
CA VAL A 39 -13.31 9.98 -15.36
C VAL A 39 -13.14 10.76 -16.65
N SER A 40 -12.49 11.91 -16.57
CA SER A 40 -11.99 12.61 -17.74
C SER A 40 -10.80 11.83 -18.30
N THR A 41 -11.09 10.77 -19.06
CA THR A 41 -10.17 10.18 -20.03
C THR A 41 -10.07 11.14 -21.21
N THR A 42 -9.02 11.96 -21.29
CA THR A 42 -8.44 12.43 -22.56
C THR A 42 -7.19 13.27 -22.31
N LEU A 43 -6.03 12.66 -22.56
CA LEU A 43 -4.75 13.21 -23.06
C LEU A 43 -3.56 12.54 -22.35
N PRO A 44 -2.45 12.24 -23.07
CA PRO A 44 -1.23 11.73 -22.48
C PRO A 44 -0.55 12.89 -21.73
N ILE A 45 -1.03 13.16 -20.53
CA ILE A 45 -0.40 14.10 -19.61
C ILE A 45 0.91 13.43 -19.16
N PRO A 46 2.07 14.12 -19.21
CA PRO A 46 3.32 13.61 -18.64
C PRO A 46 3.07 13.09 -17.23
N THR A 47 3.58 11.91 -16.89
CA THR A 47 3.22 11.17 -15.66
C THR A 47 3.37 11.98 -14.37
N ASP A 48 4.27 12.98 -14.36
CA ASP A 48 4.47 13.88 -13.23
C ASP A 48 3.37 14.92 -13.06
N GLU A 49 2.78 15.41 -14.15
CA GLU A 49 1.75 16.46 -14.10
C GLU A 49 0.38 15.89 -13.71
N PHE A 50 0.11 14.62 -14.07
CA PHE A 50 -1.08 13.88 -13.62
C PHE A 50 -1.05 13.59 -12.12
N MET A 51 0.09 13.11 -11.60
CA MET A 51 0.22 12.81 -10.18
C MET A 51 0.12 14.09 -9.35
N THR A 52 0.74 15.19 -9.79
CA THR A 52 0.64 16.48 -9.10
C THR A 52 -0.78 17.05 -9.10
N THR A 53 -1.52 16.97 -10.21
CA THR A 53 -2.94 17.39 -10.24
C THR A 53 -3.84 16.51 -9.38
N LEU A 54 -3.64 15.18 -9.35
CA LEU A 54 -4.36 14.30 -8.44
C LEU A 54 -4.07 14.63 -6.97
N PHE A 55 -2.80 14.87 -6.63
CA PHE A 55 -2.41 15.26 -5.27
C PHE A 55 -3.01 16.61 -4.86
N GLN A 56 -2.99 17.60 -5.75
CA GLN A 56 -3.62 18.90 -5.47
C GLN A 56 -5.14 18.82 -5.33
N ARG A 57 -5.80 18.00 -6.15
CA ARG A 57 -7.28 17.93 -6.22
C ARG A 57 -7.90 17.08 -5.12
N TRP A 58 -7.23 16.03 -4.66
CA TRP A 58 -7.81 15.03 -3.75
C TRP A 58 -7.11 14.90 -2.40
N SER A 59 -5.94 15.52 -2.24
CA SER A 59 -5.13 15.38 -1.05
C SER A 59 -5.14 16.63 -0.18
N SER A 60 -5.72 16.51 1.01
CA SER A 60 -5.41 17.48 2.06
C SER A 60 -3.96 17.25 2.51
N LEU A 61 -3.26 18.30 2.95
CA LEU A 61 -1.89 18.21 3.48
C LEU A 61 -1.76 17.08 4.53
N LYS A 62 -2.81 16.84 5.32
CA LYS A 62 -2.88 15.73 6.28
C LYS A 62 -2.83 14.35 5.63
N LYS A 63 -3.49 14.15 4.48
CA LYS A 63 -3.43 12.88 3.72
C LYS A 63 -2.04 12.66 3.13
N LEU A 64 -1.43 13.69 2.55
CA LEU A 64 -0.04 13.62 2.05
C LEU A 64 0.92 13.23 3.17
N ASN A 65 0.87 13.92 4.31
CA ASN A 65 1.74 13.63 5.45
C ASN A 65 1.60 12.19 5.94
N ARG A 66 0.37 11.64 5.95
CA ARG A 66 0.14 10.23 6.29
C ARG A 66 0.75 9.27 5.27
N CYS A 67 0.62 9.56 3.97
CA CYS A 67 1.25 8.74 2.93
C CYS A 67 2.78 8.78 3.03
N PHE A 68 3.37 9.95 3.25
CA PHE A 68 4.82 10.09 3.44
C PHE A 68 5.31 9.30 4.66
N ALA A 69 4.63 9.41 5.80
CA ALA A 69 4.96 8.64 7.00
C ALA A 69 4.87 7.13 6.76
N LEU A 70 3.82 6.65 6.08
CA LEU A 70 3.67 5.23 5.74
C LEU A 70 4.81 4.73 4.85
N VAL A 71 5.22 5.50 3.85
CA VAL A 71 6.34 5.14 2.96
C VAL A 71 7.64 5.04 3.76
N GLN A 72 7.88 5.96 4.70
CA GLN A 72 9.04 5.88 5.60
C GLN A 72 9.00 4.63 6.47
N GLU A 73 7.86 4.33 7.10
CA GLU A 73 7.69 3.14 7.94
C GLU A 73 7.91 1.84 7.16
N LEU A 74 7.43 1.76 5.91
CA LEU A 74 7.66 0.62 5.04
C LEU A 74 9.15 0.45 4.69
N ASN A 75 9.85 1.54 4.39
CA ASN A 75 11.27 1.50 4.09
C ASN A 75 12.10 1.06 5.31
N ASP A 76 11.75 1.55 6.50
CA ASP A 76 12.40 1.14 7.75
C ASP A 76 12.15 -0.34 8.06
N SER A 77 10.93 -0.80 7.82
CA SER A 77 10.55 -2.20 8.00
C SER A 77 11.29 -3.12 7.03
N LEU A 78 11.43 -2.69 5.77
CA LEU A 78 12.22 -3.38 4.76
C LEU A 78 13.68 -3.48 5.17
N ASN A 79 14.29 -2.37 5.61
CA ASN A 79 15.69 -2.36 6.07
C ASN A 79 15.92 -3.31 7.25
N LYS A 80 15.00 -3.36 8.22
CA LYS A 80 15.06 -4.32 9.33
C LYS A 80 14.99 -5.76 8.84
N LEU A 81 14.12 -6.05 7.88
CA LEU A 81 14.00 -7.39 7.31
C LEU A 81 15.28 -7.81 6.57
N ILE A 82 15.82 -6.92 5.73
CA ILE A 82 17.08 -7.18 5.00
C ILE A 82 18.21 -7.42 6.00
N LYS A 83 18.31 -6.59 7.05
CA LYS A 83 19.32 -6.75 8.09
C LYS A 83 19.25 -8.12 8.75
N ASN A 84 18.05 -8.56 9.13
CA ASN A 84 17.85 -9.88 9.73
C ASN A 84 18.21 -11.00 8.76
N ALA A 85 17.79 -10.91 7.50
CA ALA A 85 18.15 -11.88 6.48
C ALA A 85 19.67 -11.97 6.28
N GLN A 86 20.36 -10.84 6.18
CA GLN A 86 21.81 -10.79 6.05
C GLN A 86 22.52 -11.37 7.28
N MET A 87 22.05 -11.07 8.49
CA MET A 87 22.61 -11.64 9.73
C MET A 87 22.49 -13.17 9.77
N GLN A 88 21.45 -13.74 9.16
CA GLN A 88 21.23 -15.18 9.12
C GLN A 88 21.99 -15.87 7.98
N SER A 89 21.98 -15.26 6.79
CA SER A 89 22.61 -15.83 5.60
C SER A 89 24.13 -15.67 5.58
N PHE A 90 24.64 -14.59 6.18
CA PHE A 90 26.06 -14.20 6.15
C PHE A 90 26.59 -13.91 7.55
N THR A 91 26.29 -14.78 8.52
CA THR A 91 26.58 -14.55 9.94
C THR A 91 28.03 -14.16 10.21
N THR A 92 28.99 -14.87 9.61
CA THR A 92 30.43 -14.64 9.84
C THR A 92 30.86 -13.30 9.23
N GLU A 93 30.53 -13.07 7.97
CA GLU A 93 30.85 -11.85 7.24
C GLU A 93 30.20 -10.62 7.89
N TYR A 94 28.92 -10.72 8.26
CA TYR A 94 28.21 -9.66 8.94
C TYR A 94 28.88 -9.29 10.27
N ASN A 95 29.28 -10.28 11.07
CA ASN A 95 29.99 -10.06 12.34
C ASN A 95 31.39 -9.46 12.16
N LEU A 96 32.08 -9.77 11.06
CA LEU A 96 33.39 -9.19 10.74
C LEU A 96 33.25 -7.75 10.24
N LEU A 97 32.38 -7.53 9.26
CA LEU A 97 32.13 -6.21 8.67
C LEU A 97 31.57 -5.22 9.69
N SER A 98 30.66 -5.66 10.58
CA SER A 98 30.15 -4.81 11.66
C SER A 98 31.21 -4.40 12.68
N LYS A 99 32.35 -5.11 12.73
CA LYS A 99 33.53 -4.78 13.55
C LYS A 99 34.65 -4.13 12.75
N ASN A 100 34.38 -3.69 11.53
CA ASN A 100 35.37 -3.14 10.58
C ASN A 100 36.57 -4.07 10.35
N LYS A 101 36.35 -5.40 10.36
CA LYS A 101 37.37 -6.39 10.06
C LYS A 101 37.30 -6.84 8.61
N GLN A 102 38.45 -7.20 8.05
CA GLN A 102 38.52 -7.76 6.70
C GLN A 102 37.85 -9.13 6.64
N LEU A 103 37.22 -9.42 5.49
CA LEU A 103 36.65 -10.72 5.21
C LEU A 103 37.73 -11.75 4.88
N PRO A 104 37.49 -13.04 5.20
CA PRO A 104 38.39 -14.10 4.81
C PRO A 104 38.42 -14.26 3.28
N LYS A 105 39.58 -14.67 2.75
CA LYS A 105 39.77 -14.90 1.30
C LYS A 105 38.83 -15.97 0.71
N SER A 106 38.27 -16.83 1.56
CA SER A 106 37.30 -17.86 1.17
C SER A 106 35.87 -17.34 1.07
N SER A 107 35.57 -16.11 1.48
CA SER A 107 34.21 -15.58 1.40
C SER A 107 33.87 -15.18 -0.04
N ASN A 108 32.76 -15.71 -0.54
CA ASN A 108 32.22 -15.32 -1.85
C ASN A 108 31.81 -13.84 -1.90
N LEU A 109 31.59 -13.20 -0.75
CA LEU A 109 31.26 -11.77 -0.71
C LEU A 109 32.49 -10.88 -0.95
N LEU A 110 33.70 -11.36 -0.68
CA LEU A 110 34.91 -10.54 -0.78
C LEU A 110 35.12 -9.97 -2.20
N CYS A 111 34.75 -10.72 -3.25
CA CYS A 111 34.89 -10.26 -4.64
C CYS A 111 33.95 -9.12 -5.00
N LEU A 112 32.90 -8.89 -4.19
CA LEU A 112 31.89 -7.85 -4.40
C LEU A 112 32.22 -6.56 -3.63
N HIS A 113 33.42 -6.45 -3.06
CA HIS A 113 33.86 -5.32 -2.24
C HIS A 113 32.80 -4.86 -1.21
N PRO A 114 32.42 -5.76 -0.28
CA PRO A 114 31.29 -5.51 0.59
C PRO A 114 31.64 -4.46 1.63
N ILE A 115 30.75 -3.48 1.80
CA ILE A 115 30.85 -2.41 2.79
C ILE A 115 29.69 -2.50 3.78
N MET A 116 29.92 -2.09 5.01
CA MET A 116 28.87 -1.97 6.02
C MET A 116 28.32 -0.54 6.00
N ASP A 117 27.06 -0.37 5.65
CA ASP A 117 26.36 0.93 5.66
C ASP A 117 25.06 0.80 6.45
N ASN A 118 24.88 1.63 7.47
CA ASN A 118 23.68 1.64 8.32
C ASN A 118 23.29 0.25 8.89
N GLY A 119 24.29 -0.61 9.10
CA GLY A 119 24.09 -1.98 9.58
C GLY A 119 23.58 -2.95 8.51
N LEU A 120 23.68 -2.59 7.23
CA LEU A 120 23.44 -3.44 6.08
C LEU A 120 24.75 -3.68 5.34
N ILE A 121 24.94 -4.91 4.85
CA ILE A 121 25.99 -5.20 3.89
C ILE A 121 25.53 -4.67 2.53
N ARG A 122 26.29 -3.72 1.97
CA ARG A 122 26.12 -3.22 0.61
C ARG A 122 27.33 -3.64 -0.24
N VAL A 123 27.12 -3.70 -1.55
CA VAL A 123 28.19 -3.92 -2.53
C VAL A 123 28.45 -2.61 -3.25
N GLY A 124 29.71 -2.27 -3.47
CA GLY A 124 30.15 -0.98 -4.02
C GLY A 124 31.36 -1.12 -4.93
#